data_AF-A0A7C3ZNE1-F1
#
_entry.id   AF-A0A7C3ZNE1-F1
#
_cell.length_a   1.000
_cell.length_b   1.000
_cell.length_c   1.000
_cell.angle_alpha   90.00
_cell.angle_beta   90.00
_cell.angle_gamma   90.00
#
_symmetry.space_group_name_H-M   'P 1'
#
loop_
_entity.id
_entity.type
_entity.pdbx_description
1 polymer ?
#
loop_
_entity_poly.entity_id
_entity_poly.type
_entity_poly.pdbx_seq_one_letter_code
_entity_poly.pdbx_strand_id
1 'polypeptide(L)'
;MSNTFAPLPNNDAFADFADGVSARIQRVGVNLASDRVNLTLPDGKKLTWPMESLRALPDQADRESLVLTSTDMPLARLYLRDTALSGVVRQAAANLHRRPPVENIGRLLKWGVAAFASVALIVFVLVPVMADQLARYLPPEGEKALGDTTFEQIRNVLDDTGFEPIRVCETTAGTAAMQTMLARLNPVADLPYDIQVTVLDHEMVNAFALPGGRIVFFRGLINEAQSAEEVAAVFAHEIGHVVNRDPTRDALRSAGSIGVLGLLFGDFAGGTVVLFLANRLINATYSQKAEAGADSYAHGLMTQAGLSPASLGTMFLRLKARYGEQEGLVAHFAAHPQLSERIERSLAAAQEVVVTQPILSAQEWSGLRNICGRTAAAEQPSGGGAKDNKEK
;
A
#
# COMPACT_ATOMS: atom_id res chain seq x y z
N MET A 1 -3.60 40.75 -48.00
CA MET A 1 -2.70 40.58 -49.16
C MET A 1 -2.96 39.19 -49.72
N SER A 2 -3.67 39.14 -50.85
CA SER A 2 -4.08 37.89 -51.50
C SER A 2 -2.89 37.27 -52.21
N ASN A 3 -2.36 36.16 -51.69
CA ASN A 3 -1.38 35.34 -52.41
C ASN A 3 -2.14 34.49 -53.43
N THR A 4 -2.31 35.04 -54.62
CA THR A 4 -2.79 34.32 -55.80
C THR A 4 -1.67 33.40 -56.26
N PHE A 5 -1.72 32.13 -55.86
CA PHE A 5 -0.86 31.09 -56.44
C PHE A 5 -1.24 30.90 -57.91
N ALA A 6 -0.24 30.83 -58.78
CA ALA A 6 -0.42 30.46 -60.18
C ALA A 6 -1.15 29.09 -60.26
N PRO A 7 -2.07 28.89 -61.24
CA PRO A 7 -2.70 27.59 -61.43
C PRO A 7 -1.62 26.54 -61.67
N LEU A 8 -1.66 25.46 -60.89
CA LEU A 8 -0.76 24.33 -61.04
C LEU A 8 -0.95 23.73 -62.45
N PRO A 9 0.13 23.31 -63.13
CA PRO A 9 0.02 22.69 -64.44
C PRO A 9 -0.91 21.48 -64.34
N ASN A 10 -1.78 21.34 -65.34
CA ASN A 10 -2.75 20.25 -65.46
C ASN A 10 -1.98 18.94 -65.76
N ASN A 11 -1.30 18.42 -64.74
CA ASN A 11 -0.53 17.19 -64.82
C ASN A 11 -1.44 16.05 -64.37
N ASP A 12 -1.86 15.20 -65.31
CA ASP A 12 -2.32 13.85 -65.01
C ASP A 12 -1.13 13.07 -64.43
N ALA A 13 -0.90 13.24 -63.14
CA ALA A 13 0.17 12.56 -62.41
C ALA A 13 -0.34 11.22 -61.89
N PHE A 14 0.58 10.28 -61.65
CA PHE A 14 0.25 8.99 -61.06
C PHE A 14 1.02 8.77 -59.77
N ALA A 15 0.38 8.11 -58.82
CA ALA A 15 0.98 7.69 -57.57
C ALA A 15 0.55 6.27 -57.22
N ASP A 16 1.30 5.62 -56.34
CA ASP A 16 0.87 4.34 -55.77
C ASP A 16 0.04 4.62 -54.53
N PHE A 17 -1.09 3.93 -54.37
CA PHE A 17 -2.01 4.11 -53.27
C PHE A 17 -2.35 2.76 -52.63
N ALA A 18 -2.25 2.69 -51.31
CA ALA A 18 -2.76 1.59 -50.49
C ALA A 18 -3.91 2.12 -49.63
N ASP A 19 -5.05 1.45 -49.67
CA ASP A 19 -6.27 1.88 -48.96
C ASP A 19 -6.22 1.63 -47.44
N GLY A 20 -5.26 0.83 -46.97
CA GLY A 20 -5.10 0.47 -45.56
C GLY A 20 -6.11 -0.58 -45.06
N VAL A 21 -6.94 -1.12 -45.96
CA VAL A 21 -7.94 -2.17 -45.69
C VAL A 21 -7.53 -3.48 -46.38
N SER A 22 -6.95 -3.37 -47.57
CA SER A 22 -6.43 -4.49 -48.34
C SER A 22 -4.92 -4.38 -48.51
N ALA A 23 -4.24 -5.51 -48.71
CA ALA A 23 -2.81 -5.54 -49.01
C ALA A 23 -2.49 -5.15 -50.47
N ARG A 24 -3.43 -4.55 -51.20
CA ARG A 24 -3.29 -4.21 -52.62
C ARG A 24 -2.78 -2.77 -52.76
N ILE A 25 -1.67 -2.62 -53.49
CA ILE A 25 -1.19 -1.33 -53.94
C ILE A 25 -1.71 -1.11 -55.35
N GLN A 26 -2.40 0.00 -55.57
CA GLN A 26 -2.98 0.36 -56.87
C GLN A 26 -2.44 1.70 -57.34
N ARG A 27 -2.21 1.81 -58.65
CA ARG A 27 -1.80 3.06 -59.28
C ARG A 27 -3.02 3.96 -59.45
N VAL A 28 -2.97 5.17 -58.91
CA VAL A 28 -4.06 6.14 -58.93
C VAL A 28 -3.62 7.39 -59.68
N GLY A 29 -4.56 8.03 -60.37
CA GLY A 29 -4.36 9.38 -60.91
C GLY A 29 -4.39 10.40 -59.77
N VAL A 30 -3.50 11.38 -59.78
CA VAL A 30 -3.39 12.41 -58.74
C VAL A 30 -3.55 13.78 -59.39
N ASN A 31 -4.52 14.55 -58.91
CA ASN A 31 -4.70 15.94 -59.29
C ASN A 31 -4.62 16.82 -58.04
N LEU A 32 -3.66 17.75 -58.03
CA LEU A 32 -3.44 18.70 -56.95
C LEU A 32 -4.26 19.97 -57.18
N ALA A 33 -5.17 20.26 -56.26
CA ALA A 33 -5.83 21.56 -56.14
C ALA A 33 -5.26 22.34 -54.96
N SER A 34 -5.57 23.64 -54.86
CA SER A 34 -5.02 24.53 -53.83
C SER A 34 -5.34 24.11 -52.40
N ASP A 35 -6.45 23.41 -52.17
CA ASP A 35 -6.96 23.02 -50.85
C ASP A 35 -7.07 21.50 -50.66
N ARG A 36 -6.82 20.69 -51.70
CA ARG A 36 -7.07 19.24 -51.69
C ARG A 36 -6.24 18.47 -52.72
N VAL A 37 -6.05 17.19 -52.46
CA VAL A 37 -5.49 16.20 -53.37
C VAL A 37 -6.61 15.28 -53.82
N ASN A 38 -6.90 15.25 -55.12
CA ASN A 38 -7.91 14.37 -55.71
C ASN A 38 -7.23 13.15 -56.31
N LEU A 39 -7.59 11.97 -55.82
CA LEU A 39 -7.14 10.68 -56.32
C LEU A 39 -8.25 10.07 -57.18
N THR A 40 -7.89 9.57 -58.35
CA THR A 40 -8.79 8.80 -59.23
C THR A 40 -8.33 7.35 -59.24
N LEU A 41 -9.16 6.46 -58.68
CA LEU A 41 -8.90 5.03 -58.58
C LEU A 41 -9.11 4.34 -59.95
N PRO A 42 -8.52 3.14 -60.17
CA PRO A 42 -8.71 2.38 -61.42
C PRO A 42 -10.16 2.02 -61.73
N ASP A 43 -11.02 1.92 -60.71
CA ASP A 43 -12.46 1.67 -60.85
C ASP A 43 -13.27 2.93 -61.18
N GLY A 44 -12.60 4.07 -61.40
CA GLY A 44 -13.20 5.37 -61.70
C GLY A 44 -13.69 6.13 -60.47
N LYS A 45 -13.60 5.57 -59.26
CA LYS A 45 -13.97 6.30 -58.05
C LYS A 45 -12.97 7.41 -57.77
N LYS A 46 -13.48 8.52 -57.22
CA LYS A 46 -12.67 9.67 -56.81
C LYS A 46 -12.61 9.75 -55.30
N LEU A 47 -11.40 9.94 -54.78
CA LEU A 47 -11.13 10.13 -53.36
C LEU A 47 -10.46 11.48 -53.17
N THR A 48 -10.93 12.27 -52.21
CA THR A 48 -10.42 13.62 -51.99
C THR A 48 -9.80 13.71 -50.61
N TRP A 49 -8.53 14.11 -50.54
CA TRP A 49 -7.80 14.35 -49.29
C TRP A 49 -7.57 15.85 -49.12
N PRO A 50 -8.20 16.51 -48.13
CA PRO A 50 -7.92 17.92 -47.83
C PRO A 50 -6.44 18.14 -47.52
N MET A 51 -5.87 19.24 -48.00
CA MET A 51 -4.44 19.53 -47.82
C MET A 51 -4.06 19.67 -46.33
N GLU A 52 -5.01 20.11 -45.49
CA GLU A 52 -4.87 20.21 -44.04
C GLU A 52 -4.87 18.86 -43.30
N SER A 53 -5.44 17.82 -43.91
CA SER A 53 -5.53 16.45 -43.36
C SER A 53 -4.25 15.64 -43.63
N LEU A 54 -3.41 16.08 -44.57
CA LEU A 54 -2.23 15.35 -45.00
C LEU A 54 -1.15 15.33 -43.91
N ARG A 55 -0.53 14.18 -43.74
CA ARG A 55 0.62 13.93 -42.85
C ARG A 55 1.69 13.14 -43.61
N ALA A 56 2.94 13.55 -43.50
CA ALA A 56 4.09 12.80 -43.96
C ALA A 56 4.49 11.77 -42.91
N LEU A 57 4.78 10.55 -43.35
CA LEU A 57 5.32 9.52 -42.47
C LEU A 57 6.85 9.70 -42.32
N PRO A 58 7.38 9.74 -41.08
CA PRO A 58 8.73 10.21 -40.79
C PRO A 58 9.87 9.21 -41.11
N ASP A 59 9.57 8.04 -41.68
CA ASP A 59 10.58 7.00 -41.94
C ASP A 59 10.55 6.55 -43.40
N GLN A 60 11.41 7.15 -44.21
CA GLN A 60 11.59 6.86 -45.63
C GLN A 60 13.09 6.81 -45.92
N ALA A 61 13.56 5.69 -46.49
CA ALA A 61 14.95 5.51 -46.91
C ALA A 61 15.34 6.41 -48.11
N ASP A 62 14.36 6.94 -48.83
CA ASP A 62 14.52 7.81 -49.99
C ASP A 62 14.00 9.22 -49.67
N ARG A 63 14.88 10.23 -49.75
CA ARG A 63 14.56 11.64 -49.47
C ARG A 63 13.71 12.28 -50.57
N GLU A 64 13.68 11.69 -51.76
CA GLU A 64 12.98 12.23 -52.93
C GLU A 64 11.51 11.80 -52.99
N SER A 65 11.22 10.61 -52.45
CA SER A 65 9.86 10.09 -52.31
C SER A 65 9.14 10.65 -51.07
N LEU A 66 7.84 10.87 -51.18
CA LEU A 66 6.98 11.37 -50.11
C LEU A 66 5.82 10.42 -49.90
N VAL A 67 5.72 9.82 -48.70
CA VAL A 67 4.58 8.98 -48.32
C VAL A 67 3.65 9.76 -47.42
N LEU A 68 2.41 9.88 -47.87
CA LEU A 68 1.36 10.62 -47.23
C LEU A 68 0.31 9.70 -46.63
N THR A 69 -0.26 10.14 -45.51
CA THR A 69 -1.52 9.63 -44.97
C THR A 69 -2.46 10.80 -44.72
N SER A 70 -3.76 10.54 -44.66
CA SER A 70 -4.77 11.53 -44.29
C SER A 70 -5.27 11.23 -42.88
N THR A 71 -5.56 12.26 -42.08
CA THR A 71 -6.17 12.10 -40.75
C THR A 71 -7.50 11.33 -40.80
N ASP A 72 -8.25 11.43 -41.90
CA ASP A 72 -9.55 10.79 -42.07
C ASP A 72 -9.41 9.30 -42.46
N MET A 73 -8.25 8.92 -42.97
CA MET A 73 -7.89 7.53 -43.32
C MET A 73 -6.46 7.22 -42.84
N PRO A 74 -6.26 7.03 -41.52
CA PRO A 74 -4.93 6.94 -40.91
C PRO A 74 -4.15 5.68 -41.31
N LEU A 75 -4.80 4.69 -41.91
CA LEU A 75 -4.18 3.48 -42.43
C LEU A 75 -3.84 3.56 -43.92
N ALA A 76 -4.45 4.50 -44.66
CA ALA A 76 -4.19 4.66 -46.09
C ALA A 76 -2.82 5.31 -46.33
N ARG A 77 -2.15 4.90 -47.40
CA ARG A 77 -0.81 5.37 -47.80
C ARG A 77 -0.81 5.79 -49.25
N LEU A 78 -0.38 7.01 -49.52
CA LEU A 78 -0.14 7.52 -50.87
C LEU A 78 1.35 7.74 -51.06
N TYR A 79 1.95 7.02 -52.00
CA TYR A 79 3.36 7.07 -52.33
C TYR A 79 3.56 7.99 -53.53
N LEU A 80 4.04 9.20 -53.26
CA LEU A 80 4.42 10.18 -54.28
C LEU A 80 5.92 10.03 -54.58
N ARG A 81 6.24 9.46 -55.75
CA ARG A 81 7.63 9.34 -56.23
C ARG A 81 8.05 10.48 -57.17
N ASP A 82 7.07 11.24 -57.66
CA ASP A 82 7.32 12.40 -58.51
C ASP A 82 7.84 13.57 -57.66
N THR A 83 9.05 14.04 -57.97
CA THR A 83 9.76 15.10 -57.24
C THR A 83 9.12 16.47 -57.38
N ALA A 84 8.45 16.74 -58.51
CA ALA A 84 7.73 17.98 -58.71
C ALA A 84 6.44 18.00 -57.87
N LEU A 85 5.67 16.90 -57.88
CA LEU A 85 4.47 16.80 -57.02
C LEU A 85 4.83 16.78 -55.53
N SER A 86 5.88 16.04 -55.14
CA SER A 86 6.29 15.98 -53.74
C SER A 86 6.74 17.36 -53.23
N GLY A 87 7.42 18.15 -54.07
CA GLY A 87 7.79 19.54 -53.80
C GLY A 87 6.58 20.45 -53.57
N VAL A 88 5.55 20.37 -54.44
CA VAL A 88 4.31 21.15 -54.30
C VAL A 88 3.57 20.78 -53.02
N VAL A 89 3.42 19.49 -52.71
CA VAL A 89 2.73 19.06 -51.48
C VAL A 89 3.48 19.49 -50.24
N ARG A 90 4.83 19.44 -50.24
CA ARG A 90 5.66 19.94 -49.13
C ARG A 90 5.46 21.44 -48.86
N GLN A 91 5.22 22.24 -49.90
CA GLN A 91 4.97 23.68 -49.77
C GLN A 91 3.51 24.00 -49.42
N ALA A 92 2.55 23.25 -49.96
CA ALA A 92 1.11 23.53 -49.80
C ALA A 92 0.52 22.93 -48.51
N ALA A 93 1.03 21.79 -48.03
CA ALA A 93 0.50 21.11 -46.84
C ALA A 93 1.10 21.65 -45.54
N ALA A 94 0.45 22.65 -44.94
CA ALA A 94 0.91 23.30 -43.71
C ALA A 94 1.05 22.35 -42.50
N ASN A 95 0.28 21.26 -42.45
CA ASN A 95 0.26 20.31 -41.32
C ASN A 95 1.09 19.05 -41.57
N LEU A 96 1.90 19.01 -42.65
CA LEU A 96 2.55 17.80 -43.12
C LEU A 96 3.37 17.06 -42.05
N HIS A 97 4.02 17.79 -41.14
CA HIS A 97 4.85 17.22 -40.07
C HIS A 97 4.21 17.27 -38.68
N ARG A 98 2.93 17.68 -38.56
CA ARG A 98 2.23 17.72 -37.28
C ARG A 98 1.78 16.33 -36.87
N ARG A 99 1.78 16.01 -35.58
CA ARG A 99 1.15 14.77 -35.10
C ARG A 99 -0.36 14.80 -35.40
N PRO A 100 -0.98 13.68 -35.80
CA PRO A 100 -2.43 13.63 -35.92
C PRO A 100 -3.06 13.94 -34.54
N PRO A 101 -4.19 14.65 -34.47
CA PRO A 101 -4.91 14.82 -33.23
C PRO A 101 -5.33 13.44 -32.71
N VAL A 102 -5.07 13.16 -31.43
CA VAL A 102 -5.55 11.91 -30.82
C VAL A 102 -7.03 12.10 -30.54
N GLU A 103 -7.87 11.46 -31.35
CA GLU A 103 -9.30 11.43 -31.08
C GLU A 103 -9.59 10.60 -29.82
N ASN A 104 -10.67 10.95 -29.11
CA ASN A 104 -11.16 10.19 -27.96
C ASN A 104 -10.28 10.18 -26.69
N ILE A 105 -9.26 11.05 -26.54
CA ILE A 105 -8.53 11.19 -25.25
C ILE A 105 -9.50 11.37 -24.08
N GLY A 106 -10.51 12.24 -24.22
CA GLY A 106 -11.51 12.46 -23.16
C GLY A 106 -12.31 11.20 -22.82
N ARG A 107 -12.55 10.32 -23.78
CA ARG A 107 -13.25 9.04 -23.55
C ARG A 107 -12.33 8.03 -22.87
N LEU A 108 -11.07 7.95 -23.31
CA LEU A 108 -10.05 7.10 -22.68
C LEU A 108 -9.80 7.53 -21.23
N LEU A 109 -9.68 8.83 -20.95
CA LEU A 109 -9.56 9.36 -19.61
C LEU A 109 -10.78 9.02 -18.75
N LYS A 110 -12.01 9.14 -19.28
CA LYS A 110 -13.23 8.72 -18.56
C LYS A 110 -13.21 7.25 -18.18
N TRP A 111 -12.83 6.36 -19.10
CA TRP A 111 -12.70 4.93 -18.81
C TRP A 111 -11.59 4.64 -17.82
N GLY A 112 -10.45 5.32 -17.92
CA GLY A 112 -9.35 5.22 -16.96
C GLY A 112 -9.76 5.64 -15.54
N VAL A 113 -10.45 6.78 -15.42
CA VAL A 113 -10.99 7.25 -14.14
C VAL A 113 -12.05 6.29 -13.59
N ALA A 114 -12.94 5.79 -14.43
CA ALA A 114 -13.96 4.82 -14.02
C ALA A 114 -13.34 3.50 -13.54
N ALA A 115 -12.33 2.99 -14.23
CA ALA A 115 -11.60 1.79 -13.82
C ALA A 115 -10.89 2.01 -12.48
N PHE A 116 -10.19 3.13 -12.32
CA PHE A 116 -9.54 3.48 -11.05
C PHE A 116 -10.54 3.60 -9.90
N ALA A 117 -11.66 4.30 -10.12
CA ALA A 117 -12.73 4.45 -9.13
C ALA A 117 -13.33 3.09 -8.75
N SER A 118 -13.49 2.17 -9.71
CA SER A 118 -13.98 0.80 -9.44
C SER A 118 -13.00 0.02 -8.56
N VAL A 119 -11.70 0.08 -8.84
CA VAL A 119 -10.69 -0.60 -8.02
C VAL A 119 -10.64 0.00 -6.61
N ALA A 120 -10.67 1.33 -6.51
CA ALA A 120 -10.73 2.02 -5.22
C ALA A 120 -11.98 1.61 -4.42
N LEU A 121 -13.15 1.52 -5.06
CA LEU A 121 -14.38 1.06 -4.41
C LEU A 121 -14.23 -0.38 -3.89
N ILE A 122 -13.62 -1.28 -4.66
CA ILE A 122 -13.40 -2.66 -4.24
C ILE A 122 -12.47 -2.70 -3.02
N VAL A 123 -11.30 -2.05 -3.10
CA VAL A 123 -10.26 -2.13 -2.05
C VAL A 123 -10.67 -1.40 -0.78
N PHE A 124 -11.26 -0.20 -0.88
CA PHE A 124 -11.56 0.64 0.28
C PHE A 124 -12.97 0.46 0.85
N VAL A 125 -13.89 -0.20 0.13
CA VAL A 125 -15.26 -0.41 0.61
C VAL A 125 -15.63 -1.88 0.63
N LEU A 126 -15.57 -2.57 -0.51
CA LEU A 126 -16.06 -3.95 -0.60
C LEU A 126 -15.22 -4.93 0.24
N VAL A 127 -13.89 -4.84 0.14
CA VAL A 127 -12.97 -5.70 0.88
C VAL A 127 -13.13 -5.54 2.40
N PRO A 128 -13.12 -4.32 2.99
CA PRO A 128 -13.39 -4.15 4.42
C PRO A 128 -14.74 -4.71 4.86
N VAL A 129 -15.81 -4.48 4.09
CA VAL A 129 -17.15 -5.00 4.41
C VAL A 129 -17.18 -6.52 4.40
N MET A 130 -16.54 -7.16 3.41
CA MET A 130 -16.44 -8.61 3.33
C MET A 130 -15.57 -9.19 4.45
N ALA A 131 -14.45 -8.54 4.78
CA ALA A 131 -13.55 -8.95 5.87
C ALA A 131 -14.29 -8.96 7.22
N ASP A 132 -15.09 -7.93 7.51
CA ASP A 132 -15.89 -7.86 8.75
C ASP A 132 -16.98 -8.94 8.84
N GLN A 133 -17.51 -9.39 7.70
CA GLN A 133 -18.45 -10.50 7.64
C GLN A 133 -17.75 -11.83 7.82
N LEU A 134 -16.69 -12.09 7.04
CA LEU A 134 -15.92 -13.33 7.09
C LEU A 134 -15.28 -13.54 8.45
N ALA A 135 -14.76 -12.49 9.08
CA ALA A 135 -14.18 -12.56 10.43
C ALA A 135 -15.17 -13.13 11.43
N ARG A 136 -16.49 -12.91 11.30
CA ARG A 136 -17.48 -13.48 12.23
C ARG A 136 -17.75 -14.96 12.00
N TYR A 137 -17.57 -15.45 10.78
CA TYR A 137 -17.84 -16.84 10.39
C TYR A 137 -16.59 -17.72 10.34
N LEU A 138 -15.40 -17.13 10.40
CA LEU A 138 -14.16 -17.88 10.39
C LEU A 138 -14.12 -18.80 11.62
N PRO A 139 -13.94 -20.13 11.44
CA PRO A 139 -13.91 -21.05 12.56
C PRO A 139 -12.65 -20.83 13.41
N PRO A 140 -12.70 -21.15 14.72
CA PRO A 140 -11.60 -20.92 15.66
C PRO A 140 -10.28 -21.55 15.21
N GLU A 141 -10.33 -22.75 14.64
CA GLU A 141 -9.15 -23.47 14.16
C GLU A 141 -8.50 -22.75 12.97
N GLY A 142 -9.33 -22.20 12.08
CA GLY A 142 -8.86 -21.41 10.94
C GLY A 142 -8.23 -20.08 11.38
N GLU A 143 -8.81 -19.45 12.39
CA GLU A 143 -8.27 -18.22 12.97
C GLU A 143 -6.92 -18.45 13.67
N LYS A 144 -6.80 -19.54 14.44
CA LYS A 144 -5.54 -19.97 15.06
C LYS A 144 -4.46 -20.29 14.01
N ALA A 145 -4.81 -21.04 12.97
CA ALA A 145 -3.86 -21.37 11.90
C ALA A 145 -3.35 -20.11 11.17
N LEU A 146 -4.23 -19.14 10.95
CA LEU A 146 -3.86 -17.84 10.38
C LEU A 146 -2.89 -17.11 11.31
N GLY A 147 -3.19 -17.04 12.61
CA GLY A 147 -2.34 -16.41 13.61
C GLY A 147 -0.94 -17.04 13.74
N ASP A 148 -0.88 -18.37 13.79
CA ASP A 148 0.38 -19.11 13.90
C ASP A 148 1.25 -18.92 12.65
N THR A 149 0.65 -18.91 11.46
CA THR A 149 1.36 -18.64 10.20
C THR A 149 1.90 -17.21 10.17
N THR A 150 1.06 -16.24 10.52
CA THR A 150 1.45 -14.83 10.57
C THR A 150 2.56 -14.58 11.60
N PHE A 151 2.51 -15.24 12.76
CA PHE A 151 3.52 -15.11 13.79
C PHE A 151 4.91 -15.53 13.29
N GLU A 152 5.00 -16.70 12.65
CA GLU A 152 6.27 -17.16 12.08
C GLU A 152 6.76 -16.24 10.95
N GLN A 153 5.86 -15.68 10.14
CA GLN A 153 6.24 -14.69 9.13
C GLN A 153 6.83 -13.43 9.76
N ILE A 154 6.17 -12.88 10.79
CA ILE A 154 6.66 -11.70 11.52
C ILE A 154 8.05 -11.95 12.12
N ARG A 155 8.28 -13.14 12.69
CA ARG A 155 9.59 -13.48 13.24
C ARG A 155 10.69 -13.49 12.19
N ASN A 156 10.38 -13.95 10.98
CA ASN A 156 11.32 -13.93 9.87
C ASN A 156 11.56 -12.51 9.32
N VAL A 157 10.55 -11.63 9.37
CA VAL A 157 10.66 -10.24 8.88
C VAL A 157 11.49 -9.37 9.81
N LEU A 158 11.32 -9.57 11.11
CA LEU A 158 11.96 -8.77 12.17
C LEU A 158 13.35 -9.27 12.57
N ASP A 159 13.91 -10.22 11.82
CA ASP A 159 15.27 -10.66 12.05
C ASP A 159 16.27 -9.63 11.49
N ASP A 160 17.02 -8.99 12.38
CA ASP A 160 18.10 -8.06 12.03
C ASP A 160 19.27 -8.76 11.31
N THR A 161 19.40 -10.08 11.43
CA THR A 161 20.51 -10.86 10.86
C THR A 161 20.24 -11.39 9.45
N GLY A 162 18.96 -11.57 9.09
CA GLY A 162 18.50 -12.14 7.81
C GLY A 162 18.69 -13.66 7.67
N PHE A 163 19.03 -14.38 8.74
CA PHE A 163 19.37 -15.80 8.72
C PHE A 163 18.52 -16.68 9.64
N GLU A 164 17.93 -16.13 10.72
CA GLU A 164 17.14 -16.90 11.69
C GLU A 164 15.93 -16.11 12.20
N PRO A 165 14.75 -16.72 12.39
CA PRO A 165 13.61 -16.00 12.95
C PRO A 165 13.95 -15.37 14.30
N ILE A 166 13.49 -14.14 14.55
CA ILE A 166 13.75 -13.43 15.81
C ILE A 166 13.44 -14.33 17.02
N ARG A 167 14.31 -14.24 18.02
CA ARG A 167 14.28 -15.08 19.21
C ARG A 167 13.05 -14.79 20.07
N VAL A 168 12.41 -15.85 20.53
CA VAL A 168 11.38 -15.79 21.58
C VAL A 168 12.05 -15.82 22.96
N CYS A 169 11.61 -14.94 23.86
CA CYS A 169 12.10 -14.86 25.22
C CYS A 169 11.25 -15.73 26.15
N GLU A 170 11.85 -16.77 26.76
CA GLU A 170 11.11 -17.81 27.48
C GLU A 170 11.79 -18.21 28.81
N THR A 171 12.39 -17.28 29.55
CA THR A 171 12.90 -17.65 30.90
C THR A 171 11.74 -18.08 31.79
N THR A 172 11.95 -19.11 32.62
CA THR A 172 10.91 -19.67 33.49
C THR A 172 10.23 -18.60 34.35
N ALA A 173 11.01 -17.68 34.93
CA ALA A 173 10.48 -16.60 35.76
C ALA A 173 9.68 -15.57 34.97
N GLY A 174 10.13 -15.19 33.77
CA GLY A 174 9.42 -14.21 32.94
C GLY A 174 8.13 -14.77 32.34
N THR A 175 8.15 -16.00 31.84
CA THR A 175 6.96 -16.67 31.32
C THR A 175 5.93 -16.91 32.44
N ALA A 176 6.38 -17.32 33.64
CA ALA A 176 5.49 -17.44 34.79
C ALA A 176 4.86 -16.09 35.18
N ALA A 177 5.62 -14.99 35.15
CA ALA A 177 5.09 -13.65 35.43
C ALA A 177 4.02 -13.22 34.42
N MET A 178 4.22 -13.47 33.11
CA MET A 178 3.17 -13.21 32.10
C MET A 178 1.92 -14.06 32.31
N GLN A 179 2.08 -15.32 32.71
CA GLN A 179 0.97 -16.20 33.03
C GLN A 179 0.21 -15.75 34.29
N THR A 180 0.92 -15.36 35.36
CA THR A 180 0.29 -14.76 36.56
C THR A 180 -0.50 -13.51 36.18
N MET A 181 0.06 -12.64 35.34
CA MET A 181 -0.61 -11.43 34.88
C MET A 181 -1.90 -11.76 34.11
N LEU A 182 -1.85 -12.70 33.15
CA LEU A 182 -3.04 -13.15 32.40
C LEU A 182 -4.10 -13.74 33.34
N ALA A 183 -3.70 -14.61 34.27
CA ALA A 183 -4.60 -15.25 35.22
C ALA A 183 -5.27 -14.25 36.16
N ARG A 184 -4.56 -13.19 36.57
CA ARG A 184 -5.11 -12.14 37.44
C ARG A 184 -5.95 -11.10 36.72
N LEU A 185 -5.63 -10.79 35.47
CA LEU A 185 -6.52 -10.04 34.60
C LEU A 185 -7.84 -10.81 34.42
N ASN A 186 -7.78 -12.14 34.33
CA ASN A 186 -8.95 -13.03 34.27
C ASN A 186 -9.97 -12.58 33.21
N PRO A 187 -9.58 -12.51 31.92
CA PRO A 187 -10.47 -12.06 30.87
C PRO A 187 -11.72 -12.94 30.79
N VAL A 188 -12.86 -12.35 31.13
CA VAL A 188 -14.17 -13.00 30.99
C VAL A 188 -14.58 -12.90 29.53
N ALA A 189 -13.97 -13.72 28.70
CA ALA A 189 -14.32 -13.81 27.30
C ALA A 189 -14.61 -15.26 26.95
N ASP A 190 -15.79 -15.50 26.39
CA ASP A 190 -16.16 -16.76 25.73
C ASP A 190 -15.40 -16.85 24.39
N LEU A 191 -14.07 -16.81 24.48
CA LEU A 191 -13.19 -16.98 23.34
C LEU A 191 -13.18 -18.46 22.99
N PRO A 192 -13.28 -18.81 21.70
CA PRO A 192 -13.24 -20.20 21.28
C PRO A 192 -11.80 -20.76 21.23
N TYR A 193 -10.83 -20.06 21.82
CA TYR A 193 -9.42 -20.41 21.89
C TYR A 193 -8.77 -19.78 23.13
N ASP A 194 -7.68 -20.39 23.59
CA ASP A 194 -6.87 -19.86 24.68
C ASP A 194 -6.02 -18.67 24.23
N ILE A 195 -5.90 -17.67 25.10
CA ILE A 195 -4.99 -16.55 24.90
C ILE A 195 -3.56 -17.03 25.09
N GLN A 196 -2.74 -16.87 24.06
CA GLN A 196 -1.32 -17.20 24.09
C GLN A 196 -0.51 -15.91 24.10
N VAL A 197 0.41 -15.79 25.04
CA VAL A 197 1.27 -14.62 25.13
C VAL A 197 2.72 -14.99 24.82
N THR A 198 3.38 -14.16 24.03
CA THR A 198 4.76 -14.40 23.60
C THR A 198 5.56 -13.10 23.64
N VAL A 199 6.83 -13.18 24.05
CA VAL A 199 7.74 -12.03 24.05
C VAL A 199 8.83 -12.23 23.01
N LEU A 200 8.98 -11.29 22.08
CA LEU A 200 10.06 -11.27 21.09
C LEU A 200 11.22 -10.40 21.56
N ASP A 201 12.45 -10.86 21.32
CA ASP A 201 13.69 -10.16 21.67
C ASP A 201 14.00 -8.98 20.73
N HIS A 202 13.08 -8.03 20.62
CA HIS A 202 13.25 -6.80 19.82
C HIS A 202 13.22 -5.57 20.72
N GLU A 203 14.00 -4.54 20.37
CA GLU A 203 14.00 -3.23 21.06
C GLU A 203 12.78 -2.34 20.79
N MET A 204 11.88 -2.76 19.89
CA MET A 204 10.71 -1.97 19.54
C MET A 204 9.80 -1.80 20.76
N VAL A 205 9.34 -0.58 21.01
CA VAL A 205 8.37 -0.31 22.07
C VAL A 205 6.98 -0.56 21.51
N ASN A 206 6.59 -1.83 21.44
CA ASN A 206 5.29 -2.26 20.90
C ASN A 206 4.76 -3.57 21.52
N ALA A 207 3.46 -3.77 21.35
CA ALA A 207 2.76 -5.05 21.50
C ALA A 207 1.60 -5.06 20.50
N PHE A 208 1.20 -6.26 20.07
CA PHE A 208 0.09 -6.41 19.13
C PHE A 208 -0.58 -7.78 19.29
N ALA A 209 -1.89 -7.82 19.02
CA ALA A 209 -2.65 -9.03 18.89
C ALA A 209 -2.62 -9.59 17.45
N LEU A 210 -2.64 -10.92 17.35
CA LEU A 210 -2.77 -11.69 16.12
C LEU A 210 -4.07 -12.50 16.14
N PRO A 211 -4.55 -12.96 14.97
CA PRO A 211 -5.67 -13.89 14.88
C PRO A 211 -5.50 -15.10 15.81
N GLY A 212 -6.58 -15.58 16.40
CA GLY A 212 -6.58 -16.84 17.16
C GLY A 212 -6.00 -16.72 18.58
N GLY A 213 -6.04 -15.51 19.15
CA GLY A 213 -5.75 -15.28 20.57
C GLY A 213 -4.28 -15.12 20.92
N ARG A 214 -3.40 -14.99 19.92
CA ARG A 214 -1.97 -14.75 20.18
C ARG A 214 -1.71 -13.27 20.39
N ILE A 215 -1.06 -12.92 21.50
CA ILE A 215 -0.64 -11.56 21.82
C ILE A 215 0.89 -11.56 21.92
N VAL A 216 1.52 -10.64 21.19
CA VAL A 216 2.96 -10.54 21.06
C VAL A 216 3.42 -9.25 21.71
N PHE A 217 4.34 -9.37 22.66
CA PHE A 217 5.04 -8.26 23.28
C PHE A 217 6.47 -8.18 22.73
N PHE A 218 7.00 -6.98 22.58
CA PHE A 218 8.42 -6.79 22.36
C PHE A 218 9.13 -6.48 23.67
N ARG A 219 10.38 -6.95 23.81
CA ARG A 219 11.23 -6.63 24.95
C ARG A 219 11.33 -5.12 25.20
N GLY A 220 11.40 -4.32 24.13
CA GLY A 220 11.45 -2.86 24.22
C GLY A 220 10.30 -2.26 25.04
N LEU A 221 9.07 -2.75 24.83
CA LEU A 221 7.91 -2.30 25.60
C LEU A 221 8.05 -2.62 27.09
N ILE A 222 8.47 -3.85 27.43
CA ILE A 222 8.65 -4.29 28.82
C ILE A 222 9.76 -3.49 29.51
N ASN A 223 10.85 -3.18 28.80
CA ASN A 223 11.95 -2.38 29.32
C ASN A 223 11.55 -0.93 29.59
N GLU A 224 10.65 -0.38 28.76
CA GLU A 224 10.19 0.99 28.86
C GLU A 224 9.04 1.18 29.87
N ALA A 225 8.35 0.10 30.24
CA ALA A 225 7.35 0.10 31.28
C ALA A 225 7.99 0.38 32.66
N GLN A 226 7.38 1.30 33.42
CA GLN A 226 7.84 1.67 34.77
C GLN A 226 7.24 0.79 35.87
N SER A 227 6.16 0.08 35.57
CA SER A 227 5.56 -0.90 36.49
C SER A 227 4.92 -2.06 35.74
N ALA A 228 4.62 -3.14 36.47
CA ALA A 228 3.92 -4.30 35.91
C ALA A 228 2.48 -3.95 35.49
N GLU A 229 1.85 -2.97 36.14
CA GLU A 229 0.50 -2.50 35.83
C GLU A 229 0.43 -1.81 34.47
N GLU A 230 1.51 -1.16 34.01
CA GLU A 230 1.56 -0.59 32.67
C GLU A 230 1.59 -1.69 31.60
N VAL A 231 2.38 -2.74 31.82
CA VAL A 231 2.39 -3.92 30.93
C VAL A 231 1.02 -4.61 30.97
N ALA A 232 0.40 -4.73 32.15
CA ALA A 232 -0.93 -5.30 32.31
C ALA A 232 -2.00 -4.48 31.58
N ALA A 233 -1.88 -3.15 31.58
CA ALA A 233 -2.81 -2.27 30.89
C ALA A 233 -2.72 -2.43 29.36
N VAL A 234 -1.49 -2.52 28.81
CA VAL A 234 -1.29 -2.85 27.39
C VAL A 234 -1.81 -4.25 27.09
N PHE A 235 -1.56 -5.23 27.97
CA PHE A 235 -2.07 -6.58 27.78
C PHE A 235 -3.61 -6.61 27.74
N ALA A 236 -4.27 -5.90 28.67
CA ALA A 236 -5.72 -5.78 28.70
C ALA A 236 -6.28 -5.13 27.42
N HIS A 237 -5.57 -4.13 26.86
CA HIS A 237 -5.91 -3.52 25.58
C HIS A 237 -5.79 -4.51 24.41
N GLU A 238 -4.69 -5.25 24.31
CA GLU A 238 -4.51 -6.27 23.27
C GLU A 238 -5.53 -7.41 23.38
N ILE A 239 -5.91 -7.81 24.61
CA ILE A 239 -7.00 -8.76 24.82
C ILE A 239 -8.32 -8.18 24.28
N GLY A 240 -8.58 -6.89 24.46
CA GLY A 240 -9.74 -6.21 23.87
C GLY A 240 -9.79 -6.36 22.35
N HIS A 241 -8.67 -6.22 21.65
CA HIS A 241 -8.58 -6.47 20.21
C HIS A 241 -8.84 -7.94 19.84
N VAL A 242 -8.32 -8.89 20.63
CA VAL A 242 -8.61 -10.32 20.45
C VAL A 242 -10.10 -10.62 20.62
N VAL A 243 -10.73 -10.10 21.67
CA VAL A 243 -12.16 -10.27 21.96
C VAL A 243 -13.01 -9.69 20.84
N ASN A 244 -12.63 -8.52 20.33
CA ASN A 244 -13.32 -7.91 19.21
C ASN A 244 -13.01 -8.61 17.88
N ARG A 245 -12.02 -9.50 17.79
CA ARG A 245 -11.46 -10.12 16.57
C ARG A 245 -10.94 -9.09 15.56
N ASP A 246 -10.38 -7.99 16.06
CA ASP A 246 -9.81 -6.91 15.23
C ASP A 246 -8.62 -7.38 14.39
N PRO A 247 -7.66 -8.18 14.92
CA PRO A 247 -6.54 -8.69 14.13
C PRO A 247 -6.99 -9.56 12.95
N THR A 248 -8.05 -10.34 13.15
CA THR A 248 -8.63 -11.22 12.11
C THR A 248 -9.29 -10.42 11.01
N ARG A 249 -10.04 -9.36 11.37
CA ARG A 249 -10.59 -8.43 10.36
C ARG A 249 -9.49 -7.76 9.56
N ASP A 250 -8.43 -7.30 10.22
CA ASP A 250 -7.34 -6.62 9.53
C ASP A 250 -6.52 -7.56 8.64
N ALA A 251 -6.23 -8.78 9.11
CA ALA A 251 -5.57 -9.80 8.31
C ALA A 251 -6.40 -10.17 7.05
N LEU A 252 -7.71 -10.37 7.20
CA LEU A 252 -8.61 -10.65 6.07
C LEU A 252 -8.72 -9.47 5.10
N ARG A 253 -8.79 -8.23 5.62
CA ARG A 253 -8.81 -7.02 4.80
C ARG A 253 -7.52 -6.86 4.00
N SER A 254 -6.39 -7.08 4.65
CA SER A 254 -5.06 -7.00 4.04
C SER A 254 -4.89 -8.07 2.96
N ALA A 255 -5.21 -9.33 3.27
CA ALA A 255 -5.19 -10.43 2.31
C ALA A 255 -6.12 -10.19 1.12
N GLY A 256 -7.35 -9.71 1.36
CA GLY A 256 -8.30 -9.38 0.30
C GLY A 256 -7.80 -8.24 -0.60
N SER A 257 -7.21 -7.20 -0.02
CA SER A 257 -6.66 -6.07 -0.78
C SER A 257 -5.47 -6.50 -1.64
N ILE A 258 -4.56 -7.29 -1.07
CA ILE A 258 -3.44 -7.92 -1.78
C ILE A 258 -3.95 -8.78 -2.93
N GLY A 259 -4.97 -9.62 -2.69
CA GLY A 259 -5.57 -10.48 -3.71
C GLY A 259 -6.14 -9.68 -4.88
N VAL A 260 -6.87 -8.59 -4.60
CA VAL A 260 -7.41 -7.70 -5.64
C VAL A 260 -6.29 -7.04 -6.44
N LEU A 261 -5.24 -6.55 -5.79
CA LEU A 261 -4.10 -5.92 -6.47
C LEU A 261 -3.31 -6.94 -7.31
N GLY A 262 -3.13 -8.17 -6.81
CA GLY A 262 -2.48 -9.25 -7.55
C GLY A 262 -3.25 -9.64 -8.82
N LEU A 263 -4.58 -9.62 -8.80
CA LEU A 263 -5.39 -9.85 -10.00
C LEU A 263 -5.23 -8.75 -11.06
N LEU A 264 -4.95 -7.51 -10.66
CA LEU A 264 -4.84 -6.35 -11.56
C LEU A 264 -3.46 -6.19 -12.16
N PHE A 265 -2.42 -6.37 -11.34
CA PHE A 265 -1.03 -6.10 -11.72
C PHE A 265 -0.23 -7.37 -12.04
N GLY A 266 -0.87 -8.54 -11.93
CA GLY A 266 -0.21 -9.84 -12.01
C GLY A 266 0.26 -10.32 -10.64
N ASP A 267 0.58 -11.61 -10.55
CA ASP A 267 1.06 -12.21 -9.31
C ASP A 267 2.33 -11.47 -8.85
N PHE A 268 2.25 -10.81 -7.69
CA PHE A 268 3.43 -10.44 -6.92
C PHE A 268 3.99 -11.73 -6.31
N ALA A 269 4.37 -12.68 -7.16
CA ALA A 269 4.78 -14.02 -6.76
C ALA A 269 6.06 -13.92 -5.92
N GLY A 270 5.95 -14.12 -4.60
CA GLY A 270 7.12 -14.23 -3.72
C GLY A 270 6.91 -13.70 -2.31
N GLY A 271 7.99 -13.77 -1.52
CA GLY A 271 8.03 -13.34 -0.12
C GLY A 271 7.59 -11.88 0.10
N THR A 272 7.62 -11.01 -0.91
CA THR A 272 7.24 -9.59 -0.79
C THR A 272 5.81 -9.36 -0.28
N VAL A 273 4.85 -10.18 -0.73
CA VAL A 273 3.46 -10.08 -0.25
C VAL A 273 3.35 -10.47 1.23
N VAL A 274 4.05 -11.53 1.61
CA VAL A 274 4.14 -12.00 3.00
C VAL A 274 4.82 -10.96 3.89
N LEU A 275 5.92 -10.36 3.42
CA LEU A 275 6.61 -9.28 4.11
C LEU A 275 5.70 -8.06 4.30
N PHE A 276 4.92 -7.70 3.28
CA PHE A 276 3.97 -6.58 3.36
C PHE A 276 2.87 -6.86 4.39
N LEU A 277 2.29 -8.07 4.40
CA LEU A 277 1.27 -8.45 5.38
C LEU A 277 1.83 -8.45 6.80
N ALA A 278 3.00 -9.03 7.02
CA ALA A 278 3.67 -9.04 8.31
C ALA A 278 3.95 -7.60 8.81
N ASN A 279 4.55 -6.75 7.96
CA ASN A 279 4.78 -5.34 8.28
C ASN A 279 3.48 -4.60 8.55
N ARG A 280 2.40 -4.92 7.82
CA ARG A 280 1.11 -4.27 8.04
C ARG A 280 0.50 -4.65 9.38
N LEU A 281 0.66 -5.90 9.82
CA LEU A 281 0.14 -6.36 11.11
C LEU A 281 0.98 -5.88 12.30
N ILE A 282 2.30 -5.80 12.15
CA ILE A 282 3.19 -5.18 13.15
C ILE A 282 2.83 -3.69 13.36
N ASN A 283 2.49 -3.01 12.26
CA ASN A 283 2.09 -1.61 12.23
C ASN A 283 0.58 -1.45 11.99
N ALA A 284 -0.22 -2.39 12.54
CA ALA A 284 -1.67 -2.39 12.32
C ALA A 284 -2.25 -1.08 12.83
N THR A 285 -3.14 -0.48 12.03
CA THR A 285 -3.84 0.74 12.45
C THR A 285 -5.32 0.44 12.49
N TYR A 286 -5.89 0.39 13.70
CA TYR A 286 -7.31 0.13 13.84
C TYR A 286 -8.13 1.41 13.77
N SER A 287 -9.43 1.24 13.47
CA SER A 287 -10.37 2.34 13.45
C SER A 287 -10.57 2.91 14.85
N GLN A 288 -10.92 4.20 14.97
CA GLN A 288 -11.27 4.83 16.25
C GLN A 288 -12.30 4.02 17.06
N LYS A 289 -13.25 3.35 16.39
CA LYS A 289 -14.25 2.50 17.05
C LYS A 289 -13.62 1.25 17.67
N ALA A 290 -12.67 0.62 16.98
CA ALA A 290 -11.96 -0.55 17.48
C ALA A 290 -11.06 -0.18 18.67
N GLU A 291 -10.31 0.92 18.55
CA GLU A 291 -9.51 1.49 19.66
C GLU A 291 -10.36 1.79 20.89
N ALA A 292 -11.48 2.50 20.71
CA ALA A 292 -12.38 2.81 21.81
C ALA A 292 -12.98 1.55 22.45
N GLY A 293 -13.24 0.50 21.66
CA GLY A 293 -13.71 -0.79 22.14
C GLY A 293 -12.65 -1.52 22.96
N ALA A 294 -11.41 -1.56 22.47
CA ALA A 294 -10.28 -2.16 23.17
C ALA A 294 -9.93 -1.41 24.47
N ASP A 295 -9.92 -0.07 24.44
CA ASP A 295 -9.71 0.76 25.63
C ASP A 295 -10.81 0.56 26.68
N SER A 296 -12.08 0.53 26.26
CA SER A 296 -13.20 0.31 27.18
C SER A 296 -13.15 -1.07 27.83
N TYR A 297 -12.80 -2.09 27.03
CA TYR A 297 -12.59 -3.45 27.53
C TYR A 297 -11.41 -3.49 28.52
N ALA A 298 -10.29 -2.87 28.17
CA ALA A 298 -9.10 -2.81 29.02
C ALA A 298 -9.38 -2.13 30.36
N HIS A 299 -10.08 -0.99 30.35
CA HIS A 299 -10.49 -0.30 31.58
C HIS A 299 -11.35 -1.19 32.46
N GLY A 300 -12.35 -1.88 31.89
CA GLY A 300 -13.18 -2.82 32.63
C GLY A 300 -12.38 -3.97 33.23
N LEU A 301 -11.46 -4.55 32.46
CA LEU A 301 -10.61 -5.66 32.89
C LEU A 301 -9.63 -5.25 34.00
N MET A 302 -8.99 -4.08 33.86
CA MET A 302 -8.11 -3.51 34.87
C MET A 302 -8.86 -3.25 36.18
N THR A 303 -10.06 -2.64 36.11
CA THR A 303 -10.91 -2.40 37.28
C THR A 303 -11.33 -3.72 37.94
N GLN A 304 -11.72 -4.73 37.16
CA GLN A 304 -12.09 -6.05 37.67
C GLN A 304 -10.91 -6.72 38.41
N ALA A 305 -9.69 -6.54 37.92
CA ALA A 305 -8.47 -7.03 38.54
C ALA A 305 -8.00 -6.20 39.76
N GLY A 306 -8.74 -5.14 40.14
CA GLY A 306 -8.39 -4.23 41.23
C GLY A 306 -7.20 -3.32 40.92
N LEU A 307 -6.96 -3.05 39.63
CA LEU A 307 -5.91 -2.19 39.11
C LEU A 307 -6.49 -0.86 38.61
N SER A 308 -5.64 0.16 38.51
CA SER A 308 -6.06 1.47 37.99
C SER A 308 -6.17 1.44 36.45
N PRO A 309 -7.32 1.84 35.87
CA PRO A 309 -7.45 2.04 34.42
C PRO A 309 -6.52 3.11 33.85
N ALA A 310 -5.98 4.02 34.69
CA ALA A 310 -5.07 5.09 34.27
C ALA A 310 -3.68 4.59 33.86
N SER A 311 -3.31 3.34 34.14
CA SER A 311 -1.98 2.83 33.82
C SER A 311 -1.66 2.90 32.32
N LEU A 312 -2.65 2.66 31.46
CA LEU A 312 -2.48 2.77 30.00
C LEU A 312 -2.17 4.23 29.60
N GLY A 313 -3.02 5.17 30.02
CA GLY A 313 -2.86 6.59 29.76
C GLY A 313 -1.59 7.18 30.37
N THR A 314 -1.15 6.67 31.52
CA THR A 314 0.09 7.08 32.20
C THR A 314 1.32 6.68 31.39
N MET A 315 1.38 5.42 30.95
CA MET A 315 2.44 4.93 30.07
C MET A 315 2.46 5.72 28.76
N PHE A 316 1.29 5.95 28.16
CA PHE A 316 1.13 6.72 26.93
C PHE A 316 1.60 8.17 27.06
N LEU A 317 1.22 8.84 28.14
CA LEU A 317 1.66 10.21 28.42
C LEU A 317 3.19 10.29 28.58
N ARG A 318 3.79 9.34 29.31
CA ARG A 318 5.25 9.27 29.49
C ARG A 318 5.95 9.08 28.14
N LEU A 319 5.50 8.11 27.37
CA LEU A 319 6.13 7.79 26.10
C LEU A 319 5.98 8.92 25.08
N LYS A 320 4.82 9.58 25.04
CA LYS A 320 4.61 10.81 24.25
C LYS A 320 5.61 11.90 24.65
N ALA A 321 5.85 12.09 25.94
CA ALA A 321 6.81 13.08 26.42
C ALA A 321 8.27 12.72 26.06
N ARG A 322 8.61 11.42 26.02
CA ARG A 322 9.98 10.95 25.74
C ARG A 322 10.34 10.92 24.26
N TYR A 323 9.42 10.47 23.42
CA TYR A 323 9.69 10.23 21.99
C TYR A 323 9.02 11.26 21.06
N GLY A 324 8.19 12.15 21.61
CA GLY A 324 7.34 13.03 20.82
C GLY A 324 6.30 12.23 20.02
N GLU A 325 5.84 12.79 18.91
CA GLU A 325 4.96 12.11 17.95
C GLU A 325 5.75 11.44 16.80
N GLN A 326 7.08 11.27 16.93
CA GLN A 326 7.91 10.74 15.85
C GLN A 326 7.83 9.20 15.72
N GLU A 327 7.74 8.72 14.48
CA GLU A 327 7.37 7.35 14.07
C GLU A 327 8.48 6.27 14.19
N GLY A 328 9.67 6.56 14.72
CA GLY A 328 10.82 5.65 14.56
C GLY A 328 10.99 4.54 15.60
N LEU A 329 10.73 4.82 16.88
CA LEU A 329 11.05 3.91 18.00
C LEU A 329 9.82 3.38 18.73
N VAL A 330 8.66 3.98 18.49
CA VAL A 330 7.43 3.65 19.20
C VAL A 330 6.29 3.32 18.26
N ALA A 331 6.38 2.12 17.69
CA ALA A 331 5.37 1.62 16.77
C ALA A 331 3.98 1.52 17.41
N HIS A 332 3.87 1.32 18.73
CA HIS A 332 2.56 1.31 19.40
C HIS A 332 1.82 2.65 19.28
N PHE A 333 2.50 3.80 19.33
CA PHE A 333 1.82 5.10 19.19
C PHE A 333 1.42 5.42 17.76
N ALA A 334 2.22 4.98 16.79
CA ALA A 334 1.91 5.13 15.38
C ALA A 334 0.78 4.17 14.94
N ALA A 335 0.75 2.98 15.52
CA ALA A 335 -0.28 1.96 15.28
C ALA A 335 -1.66 2.41 15.78
N HIS A 336 -1.75 3.11 16.92
CA HIS A 336 -3.04 3.42 17.54
C HIS A 336 -3.35 4.94 17.59
N PRO A 337 -4.14 5.48 16.64
CA PRO A 337 -4.39 6.91 16.49
C PRO A 337 -5.14 7.54 17.68
N GLN A 338 -5.14 8.88 17.75
CA GLN A 338 -5.85 9.69 18.77
C GLN A 338 -5.32 9.56 20.21
N LEU A 339 -4.00 9.44 20.33
CA LEU A 339 -3.30 9.26 21.59
C LEU A 339 -3.74 10.23 22.72
N SER A 340 -3.90 11.52 22.43
CA SER A 340 -4.31 12.51 23.44
C SER A 340 -5.70 12.21 24.04
N GLU A 341 -6.69 11.88 23.21
CA GLU A 341 -8.05 11.57 23.67
C GLU A 341 -8.08 10.26 24.47
N ARG A 342 -7.28 9.27 24.05
CA ARG A 342 -7.13 7.99 24.77
C ARG A 342 -6.50 8.18 26.14
N ILE A 343 -5.46 9.01 26.24
CA ILE A 343 -4.84 9.39 27.53
C ILE A 343 -5.90 10.02 28.44
N GLU A 344 -6.65 11.01 27.96
CA GLU A 344 -7.68 11.68 28.76
C GLU A 344 -8.74 10.70 29.26
N ARG A 345 -9.25 9.81 28.40
CA ARG A 345 -10.24 8.80 28.77
C ARG A 345 -9.70 7.79 29.79
N SER A 346 -8.45 7.34 29.64
CA SER A 346 -7.81 6.41 30.58
C SER A 346 -7.60 7.05 31.95
N LEU A 347 -7.15 8.31 32.00
CA LEU A 347 -7.00 9.05 33.25
C LEU A 347 -8.34 9.33 33.93
N ALA A 348 -9.40 9.64 33.17
CA ALA A 348 -10.74 9.84 33.70
C ALA A 348 -11.33 8.54 34.30
N ALA A 349 -11.09 7.38 33.67
CA ALA A 349 -11.59 6.09 34.13
C ALA A 349 -11.01 5.65 35.50
N ALA A 350 -9.90 6.25 35.96
CA ALA A 350 -9.30 5.91 37.24
C ALA A 350 -9.95 6.58 38.46
N GLN A 351 -10.84 7.57 38.27
CA GLN A 351 -11.43 8.32 39.38
C GLN A 351 -12.39 7.48 40.24
N GLU A 352 -12.74 6.27 39.80
CA GLU A 352 -13.75 5.41 40.45
C GLU A 352 -13.15 4.15 41.12
N VAL A 353 -11.82 3.94 41.11
CA VAL A 353 -11.20 2.65 41.49
C VAL A 353 -10.23 2.78 42.66
N VAL A 354 -10.41 1.96 43.69
CA VAL A 354 -9.44 1.76 44.77
C VAL A 354 -8.50 0.63 44.36
N VAL A 355 -7.23 0.93 44.12
CA VAL A 355 -6.21 -0.10 43.83
C VAL A 355 -6.02 -0.98 45.06
N THR A 356 -6.30 -2.27 44.93
CA THR A 356 -6.30 -3.19 46.08
C THR A 356 -4.97 -3.88 46.26
N GLN A 357 -4.29 -4.30 45.18
CA GLN A 357 -3.00 -5.01 45.21
C GLN A 357 -2.23 -4.84 43.88
N PRO A 358 -0.88 -4.84 43.89
CA PRO A 358 -0.06 -4.86 42.67
C PRO A 358 -0.39 -6.08 41.81
N ILE A 359 -0.25 -6.00 40.48
CA ILE A 359 -0.56 -7.12 39.57
C ILE A 359 0.46 -8.25 39.68
N LEU A 360 1.73 -7.90 39.91
CA LEU A 360 2.84 -8.83 40.13
C LEU A 360 3.59 -8.47 41.42
N SER A 361 4.16 -9.46 42.08
CA SER A 361 5.15 -9.23 43.13
C SER A 361 6.44 -8.61 42.55
N ALA A 362 7.27 -8.02 43.40
CA ALA A 362 8.56 -7.47 42.95
C ALA A 362 9.48 -8.53 42.31
N GLN A 363 9.41 -9.78 42.77
CA GLN A 363 10.18 -10.89 42.21
C GLN A 363 9.66 -11.29 40.83
N GLU A 364 8.34 -11.40 40.65
CA GLU A 364 7.74 -11.69 39.35
C GLU A 364 7.99 -10.55 38.35
N TRP A 365 7.89 -9.30 38.79
CA TRP A 365 8.23 -8.14 37.96
C TRP A 365 9.69 -8.15 37.50
N SER A 366 10.63 -8.48 38.40
CA SER A 366 12.04 -8.67 38.05
C SER A 366 12.23 -9.83 37.07
N GLY A 367 11.49 -10.93 37.25
CA GLY A 367 11.47 -12.07 36.32
C GLY A 367 11.04 -11.66 34.92
N LEU A 368 9.95 -10.88 34.82
CA LEU A 368 9.44 -10.36 33.56
C LEU A 368 10.43 -9.41 32.87
N ARG A 369 11.02 -8.46 33.61
CA ARG A 369 12.04 -7.55 33.07
C ARG A 369 13.28 -8.28 32.52
N ASN A 370 13.58 -9.46 33.05
CA ASN A 370 14.70 -10.30 32.62
C ASN A 370 14.25 -11.45 31.71
N ILE A 371 13.04 -11.41 31.13
CA ILE A 371 12.51 -12.53 30.32
C ILE A 371 13.40 -12.90 29.12
N CYS A 372 14.14 -11.93 28.59
CA CYS A 372 15.07 -12.13 27.48
C CYS A 372 16.51 -12.45 27.93
N GLY A 373 16.81 -12.56 29.24
CA GLY A 373 18.13 -12.92 29.74
C GLY A 373 19.22 -11.83 29.63
N ARG A 374 18.86 -10.60 29.26
CA ARG A 374 19.76 -9.43 29.28
C ARG A 374 19.35 -8.51 30.44
N THR A 375 20.10 -8.53 31.53
CA THR A 375 20.00 -7.51 32.59
C THR A 375 20.43 -6.15 32.02
N ALA A 376 19.75 -5.08 32.42
CA ALA A 376 19.88 -3.68 31.96
C ALA A 376 21.25 -2.99 32.20
N ALA A 377 22.37 -3.71 32.08
CA ALA A 377 23.72 -3.23 32.40
C ALA A 377 24.72 -3.28 31.22
N ALA A 378 24.26 -3.47 29.98
CA ALA A 378 25.14 -3.64 28.82
C ALA A 378 24.97 -2.61 27.69
N GLU A 379 24.40 -1.43 27.97
CA GLU A 379 24.45 -0.29 27.06
C GLU A 379 25.33 0.80 27.67
N GLN A 380 26.64 0.70 27.43
CA GLN A 380 27.46 1.90 27.37
C GLN A 380 27.34 2.49 25.97
N PRO A 381 27.22 3.81 25.81
CA PRO A 381 27.22 4.43 24.50
C PRO A 381 28.60 4.22 23.87
N SER A 382 28.66 3.53 22.73
CA SER A 382 29.86 3.46 21.90
C SER A 382 30.26 4.88 21.54
N GLY A 383 31.34 5.37 22.17
CA GLY A 383 31.91 6.69 21.91
C GLY A 383 32.17 6.87 20.42
N GLY A 384 31.56 7.90 19.84
CA GLY A 384 31.85 8.36 18.49
C GLY A 384 33.30 8.80 18.41
N GLY A 385 34.14 7.94 17.85
CA GLY A 385 35.51 8.28 17.46
C GLY A 385 35.46 9.38 16.40
N ALA A 386 35.91 10.57 16.77
CA ALA A 386 36.22 11.64 15.84
C ALA A 386 37.22 11.12 14.79
N LYS A 387 36.79 11.04 13.53
CA LYS A 387 37.72 10.89 12.40
C LYS A 387 38.32 12.25 12.11
N ASP A 388 39.56 12.43 12.55
CA ASP A 388 40.47 13.45 12.05
C ASP A 388 40.59 13.32 10.53
N ASN A 389 40.20 14.39 9.83
CA ASN A 389 40.41 14.54 8.40
C ASN A 389 41.82 15.13 8.22
N LYS A 390 42.79 14.30 7.82
CA LYS A 390 44.11 14.74 7.36
C LYS A 390 44.28 14.44 5.88
N GLU A 391 44.43 15.54 5.13
CA GLU A 391 45.01 15.73 3.80
C GLU A 391 45.62 14.50 3.10
N LYS A 392 45.14 14.22 1.88
CA LYS A 392 45.94 14.35 0.65
C LYS A 392 45.07 14.32 -0.60
#